data_AF-A0A4R6C3D3-F1
#
_entry.id   AF-A0A4R6C3D3-F1
#
_cell.length_a   1.000
_cell.length_b   1.000
_cell.length_c   1.000
_cell.angle_alpha   90.00
_cell.angle_beta   90.00
_cell.angle_gamma   90.00
#
_symmetry.space_group_name_H-M   'P 1'
#
loop_
_entity.id
_entity.type
_entity.pdbx_description
1 polymer ?
#
loop_
_entity_poly.entity_id
_entity_poly.type
_entity_poly.pdbx_seq_one_letter_code
_entity_poly.pdbx_strand_id
1 'polypeptide(L)' 'MPAILLKASLPTLLNQNIKFQLLRDESEKETFINHYRKQSKETAKQTNRPHICTLQFIYPDEYTETIVMKAE' A
#
# COMPACT_ATOMS: atom_id res chain seq x y z
N MET A 1 -9.43 7.24 -19.16
CA MET A 1 -9.49 7.82 -17.81
C MET A 1 -8.09 7.86 -17.25
N PRO A 2 -7.71 8.91 -16.51
CA PRO A 2 -6.37 9.02 -15.92
C PRO A 2 -6.12 7.85 -14.96
N ALA A 3 -5.08 7.06 -15.25
CA ALA A 3 -4.72 5.92 -14.42
C ALA A 3 -3.92 6.39 -13.19
N ILE A 4 -4.27 5.91 -12.01
CA ILE A 4 -3.59 6.24 -10.74
C ILE A 4 -2.45 5.24 -10.54
N LEU A 5 -1.23 5.70 -10.28
CA LEU A 5 -0.11 4.81 -9.99
C LEU A 5 0.01 4.59 -8.48
N LEU A 6 -0.21 3.35 -8.04
CA LEU A 6 0.04 2.92 -6.66
C LEU A 6 1.50 2.46 -6.52
N LYS A 7 2.22 3.06 -5.58
CA LYS A 7 3.51 2.59 -5.08
C LYS A 7 3.34 2.12 -3.63
N ALA A 8 3.50 0.82 -3.40
CA ALA A 8 3.42 0.21 -2.08
C ALA A 8 4.83 -0.14 -1.56
N SER A 9 5.15 0.30 -0.34
CA SER A 9 6.39 0.01 0.36
C SER A 9 6.09 -0.76 1.65
N LEU A 10 6.90 -1.79 1.91
CA LEU A 10 6.74 -2.72 3.04
C LEU A 10 8.06 -2.80 3.82
N PRO A 11 8.49 -1.71 4.47
CA PRO A 11 9.82 -1.58 5.06
C PRO A 11 10.13 -2.59 6.17
N THR A 12 9.11 -3.15 6.81
CA THR A 12 9.24 -4.15 7.88
C THR A 12 9.46 -5.57 7.36
N LEU A 13 9.35 -5.80 6.05
CA LEU A 13 9.68 -7.09 5.44
C LEU A 13 11.17 -7.15 5.11
N LEU A 14 11.79 -8.30 5.38
CA LEU A 14 13.21 -8.56 5.09
C LEU A 14 13.54 -8.41 3.59
N ASN A 15 12.55 -8.68 2.72
CA ASN A 15 12.59 -8.31 1.31
C ASN A 15 11.89 -6.96 1.13
N GLN A 16 12.67 -5.88 1.12
CA GLN A 16 12.24 -4.50 0.88
C GLN A 16 11.75 -4.32 -0.57
N ASN A 17 10.65 -4.95 -0.92
CA ASN A 17 10.09 -4.91 -2.26
C ASN A 17 9.09 -3.76 -2.35
N ILE A 18 9.50 -2.68 -3.00
CA ILE A 18 8.57 -1.67 -3.49
C ILE A 18 7.78 -2.30 -4.64
N LYS A 19 6.45 -2.26 -4.56
CA LYS A 19 5.55 -2.75 -5.61
C LYS A 19 4.87 -1.58 -6.28
N PHE A 20 4.77 -1.65 -7.60
CA PHE A 20 4.04 -0.67 -8.42
C PHE A 20 2.83 -1.34 -9.04
N GLN A 21 1.69 -0.64 -9.03
CA GLN A 21 0.45 -1.13 -9.62
C GLN A 21 -0.32 0.04 -10.25
N LEU A 22 -0.80 -0.14 -11.47
CA LEU A 22 -1.64 0.83 -12.14
C LEU A 22 -3.10 0.56 -11.77
N LEU A 23 -3.79 1.59 -11.27
CA LEU A 23 -5.21 1.55 -10.92
C LEU A 23 -6.01 2.30 -11.98
N ARG A 24 -7.20 1.78 -12.27
CA ARG A 24 -8.10 2.33 -13.30
C ARG A 24 -8.90 3.52 -12.79
N ASP A 25 -9.27 3.50 -11.52
CA ASP A 25 -10.11 4.50 -10.87
C ASP A 25 -9.98 4.47 -9.33
N GLU A 26 -10.72 5.35 -8.66
CA GLU A 26 -10.73 5.43 -7.19
C GLU A 26 -11.42 4.23 -6.50
N SER A 27 -12.27 3.48 -7.19
CA SER A 27 -12.90 2.29 -6.60
C SER A 27 -11.88 1.14 -6.41
N GLU A 28 -10.90 1.02 -7.33
CA GLU A 28 -9.78 0.10 -7.16
C GLU A 28 -8.87 0.52 -5.99
N LYS A 29 -8.72 1.83 -5.74
CA LYS A 29 -7.91 2.34 -4.61
C LYS A 29 -8.40 1.79 -3.27
N GLU A 30 -9.70 1.84 -2.97
CA GLU A 30 -10.23 1.28 -1.71
C GLU A 30 -9.97 -0.23 -1.59
N THR A 31 -10.08 -0.95 -2.70
CA THR A 31 -9.80 -2.39 -2.76
C THR A 31 -8.35 -2.68 -2.37
N PHE A 32 -7.38 -1.92 -2.91
CA PHE A 32 -5.97 -2.07 -2.57
C PHE A 32 -5.64 -1.64 -1.13
N ILE A 33 -6.24 -0.56 -0.64
CA ILE A 33 -6.07 -0.14 0.77
C ILE A 33 -6.49 -1.28 1.71
N ASN A 34 -7.66 -1.88 1.46
CA ASN A 34 -8.16 -2.99 2.26
C ASN A 34 -7.29 -4.25 2.14
N HIS A 35 -6.81 -4.56 0.93
CA HIS A 35 -5.88 -5.66 0.69
C HIS A 35 -4.60 -5.52 1.53
N TYR A 36 -3.90 -4.40 1.42
CA TYR A 36 -2.66 -4.15 2.16
C TYR A 36 -2.89 -4.04 3.67
N ARG A 37 -4.03 -3.51 4.11
CA ARG A 37 -4.41 -3.49 5.53
C ARG A 37 -4.55 -4.91 6.08
N LYS A 38 -5.22 -5.81 5.35
CA LYS A 38 -5.37 -7.22 5.73
C LYS A 38 -4.01 -7.91 5.77
N GLN A 39 -3.20 -7.74 4.71
CA GLN A 39 -1.86 -8.29 4.63
C GLN A 39 -0.99 -7.83 5.81
N SER A 40 -0.99 -6.53 6.12
CA SER A 40 -0.21 -5.97 7.23
C SER A 40 -0.56 -6.60 8.57
N LYS A 41 -1.86 -6.83 8.85
CA LYS A 41 -2.31 -7.50 10.07
C LYS A 41 -1.88 -8.96 10.13
N GLU A 42 -2.01 -9.68 9.02
CA GLU A 42 -1.60 -11.08 8.94
C GLU A 42 -0.10 -11.24 9.12
N THR A 43 0.70 -10.38 8.50
CA THR A 43 2.16 -10.38 8.64
C THR A 43 2.60 -10.03 10.06
N ALA A 44 1.98 -9.03 10.70
CA ALA A 44 2.31 -8.68 12.08
C ALA A 44 2.08 -9.88 13.03
N LYS A 45 0.94 -10.57 12.88
CA LYS A 45 0.63 -11.80 13.63
C LYS A 45 1.62 -12.94 13.36
N GLN A 46 1.98 -13.19 12.10
CA GLN A 46 2.88 -14.28 11.72
C GLN A 46 4.31 -14.05 12.21
N THR A 47 4.78 -12.80 12.17
CA THR A 47 6.15 -12.45 12.55
C THR A 47 6.30 -12.07 14.02
N ASN A 48 5.19 -11.93 14.74
CA ASN A 48 5.11 -11.39 16.10
C ASN A 48 5.88 -10.07 16.26
N ARG A 49 5.80 -9.22 15.23
CA ARG A 49 6.49 -7.94 15.13
C ARG A 49 5.57 -6.91 14.48
N PRO A 50 5.66 -5.62 14.85
CA PRO A 50 4.92 -4.57 14.16
C PRO A 50 5.24 -4.56 12.66
N HIS A 51 4.20 -4.44 11.85
CA HIS A 51 4.30 -4.33 10.41
C HIS A 51 3.86 -2.95 9.95
N ILE A 52 4.68 -2.29 9.13
CA ILE A 52 4.42 -0.96 8.57
C ILE A 52 4.31 -1.10 7.06
N CYS A 53 3.27 -0.50 6.49
CA CYS A 53 3.06 -0.39 5.07
C CYS A 53 2.81 1.07 4.69
N THR A 54 3.43 1.54 3.60
CA THR A 54 3.19 2.85 3.03
C THR A 54 2.64 2.69 1.62
N LEU A 55 1.49 3.30 1.36
CA LEU A 55 0.88 3.36 0.03
C LEU A 55 0.93 4.80 -0.48
N GLN A 56 1.48 5.01 -1.67
CA GLN A 56 1.47 6.29 -2.36
C GLN A 56 0.63 6.15 -3.63
N PHE A 57 -0.41 6.97 -3.77
CA PHE A 57 -1.28 7.04 -4.95
C PHE A 57 -0.90 8.31 -5.73
N ILE A 58 -0.27 8.12 -6.88
CA ILE A 58 0.23 9.20 -7.74
C ILE A 58 -0.77 9.40 -8.87
N TYR A 59 -1.39 10.56 -8.90
CA TYR A 59 -2.35 10.97 -9.91
C TYR A 59 -1.62 11.68 -11.06
N PRO A 60 -2.16 11.65 -12.30
CA PRO A 60 -1.46 12.21 -13.45
C PRO A 60 -1.38 13.74 -13.49
N ASP A 61 -2.08 14.44 -12.60
CA ASP A 61 -1.92 15.88 -12.33
C ASP A 61 -0.80 16.17 -11.30
N GLU A 62 0.08 15.19 -11.07
CA GLU A 62 1.20 15.22 -10.12
C GLU A 62 0.77 15.30 -8.64
N TYR A 63 -0.53 15.31 -8.36
CA TYR A 63 -1.03 15.15 -7.00
C TYR A 63 -0.68 13.76 -6.48
N THR A 64 -0.20 13.70 -5.23
CA THR A 64 0.15 12.43 -4.57
C THR A 64 -0.53 12.34 -3.21
N GLU A 65 -1.29 11.28 -3.00
CA GLU A 65 -1.86 10.94 -1.71
C GLU A 65 -1.04 9.82 -1.07
N THR A 66 -0.68 9.98 0.21
CA THR A 66 0.08 8.97 0.96
C THR A 66 -0.69 8.47 2.16
N ILE A 67 -0.75 7.14 2.31
CA ILE A 67 -1.35 6.46 3.45
C ILE A 67 -0.28 5.62 4.14
N VAL A 68 -0.10 5.83 5.45
CA VAL A 68 0.75 5.00 6.30
C VAL A 68 -0.13 4.11 7.17
N MET A 69 0.08 2.81 7.09
CA MET A 69 -0.61 1.81 7.88
C MET A 69 0.36 1.10 8.81
N LYS A 70 -0.06 0.93 10.06
CA LYS A 70 0.65 0.17 11.09
C LYS A 70 -0.26 -0.94 11.60
N ALA A 71 0.28 -2.14 11.72
CA ALA A 71 -0.34 -3.26 12.43
C ALA A 71 0.63 -3.77 13.50
N GLU A 72 0.08 -4.16 14.64
CA GLU A 72 0.78 -4.74 15.79
C GLU A 72 0.24 -6.13 16.09
#